data_AF-A0A1X2HLP2-F1
#
_entry.id   AF-A0A1X2HLP2-F1
#
_cell.length_a   1.000
_cell.length_b   1.000
_cell.length_c   1.000
_cell.angle_alpha   90.00
_cell.angle_beta   90.00
_cell.angle_gamma   90.00
#
_symmetry.space_group_name_H-M   'P 1'
#
loop_
_entity.id
_entity.type
_entity.pdbx_description
1 polymer ?
#
loop_
_entity_poly.entity_id
_entity_poly.type
_entity_poly.pdbx_seq_one_letter_code
_entity_poly.pdbx_strand_id
1 'polypeptide(L)'
;MSNCFLRMGTNAVENAKTVLDFAMLRLQQDEAASSALFAPLGPAAVFTARPWAMLLVHDRTLMEQALAERRQSASADRPWLDAMQICQIDTIHQLRGILCTLHVSIETKALPRSIISWIQHKKDGQPPCLIVVTDLLGLLITSGQDTSIPEPN
;
A
#
# COMPACT_ATOMS: atom_id res chain seq x y z
N MET A 1 7.51 -5.87 13.03
CA MET A 1 6.68 -4.89 12.30
C MET A 1 5.77 -4.22 13.31
N SER A 2 5.76 -2.89 13.34
CA SER A 2 4.83 -2.14 14.18
C SER A 2 3.52 -1.95 13.40
N ASN A 3 2.40 -2.36 14.00
CA ASN A 3 1.09 -2.13 13.41
C ASN A 3 0.58 -0.75 13.84
N CYS A 4 0.25 0.11 12.88
CA CYS A 4 -0.31 1.44 13.14
C CYS A 4 -1.76 1.47 12.67
N PHE A 5 -2.66 1.91 13.55
CA PHE A 5 -4.08 2.09 13.23
C PHE A 5 -4.40 3.57 13.24
N LEU A 6 -4.83 4.09 12.09
CA LEU A 6 -5.33 5.45 11.95
C LEU A 6 -6.84 5.39 11.82
N ARG A 7 -7.57 5.95 12.79
CA ARG A 7 -9.02 6.12 12.71
C ARG A 7 -9.32 7.47 12.08
N MET A 8 -10.02 7.46 10.96
CA MET A 8 -10.49 8.68 10.28
C MET A 8 -12.01 8.78 10.43
N GLY A 9 -12.52 9.98 10.71
CA GLY A 9 -13.91 10.19 11.13
C GLY A 9 -14.92 10.33 9.98
N THR A 10 -14.47 10.47 8.74
CA THR A 10 -15.31 10.70 7.55
C THR A 10 -14.74 9.97 6.33
N ASN A 11 -15.51 9.89 5.23
CA ASN A 11 -15.08 9.32 3.93
C ASN A 11 -14.69 10.41 2.90
N ALA A 12 -14.42 11.64 3.32
CA ALA A 12 -14.09 12.78 2.45
C ALA A 12 -12.67 12.70 1.83
N VAL A 13 -12.44 13.45 0.74
CA VAL A 13 -11.14 13.67 0.07
C VAL A 13 -10.04 14.11 1.06
N GLU A 14 -10.41 14.83 2.12
CA GLU A 14 -9.48 15.23 3.19
C GLU A 14 -8.78 14.03 3.84
N ASN A 15 -9.46 12.88 3.92
CA ASN A 15 -8.89 11.65 4.45
C ASN A 15 -7.84 11.06 3.51
N ALA A 16 -7.98 11.22 2.19
CA ALA A 16 -6.96 10.81 1.24
C ALA A 16 -5.66 11.62 1.45
N LYS A 17 -5.77 12.94 1.64
CA LYS A 17 -4.61 13.80 1.94
C LYS A 17 -3.94 13.41 3.26
N THR A 18 -4.73 13.16 4.31
CA THR A 18 -4.20 12.69 5.59
C THR A 18 -3.50 11.34 5.49
N VAL A 19 -4.05 10.40 4.71
CA VAL A 19 -3.42 9.09 4.45
C VAL A 19 -2.08 9.26 3.75
N LEU A 20 -2.01 10.11 2.72
CA LEU A 20 -0.76 10.38 2.00
C LEU A 20 0.29 11.02 2.91
N ASP A 21 -0.10 11.96 3.76
CA ASP A 21 0.80 12.63 4.71
C ASP A 21 1.35 11.67 5.75
N PHE A 22 0.48 10.80 6.27
CA PHE A 22 0.88 9.74 7.20
C PHE A 22 1.85 8.75 6.53
N ALA A 23 1.52 8.30 5.30
CA ALA A 23 2.37 7.37 4.57
C ALA A 23 3.75 7.98 4.27
N MET A 24 3.79 9.23 3.82
CA MET A 24 5.03 9.96 3.55
C MET A 24 5.90 10.11 4.79
N LEU A 25 5.31 10.57 5.90
CA LEU A 25 6.02 10.70 7.18
C LEU A 25 6.67 9.38 7.57
N ARG A 26 5.95 8.27 7.38
CA ARG A 26 6.46 6.95 7.73
C ARG A 26 7.58 6.48 6.81
N LEU A 27 7.47 6.72 5.51
CA LEU A 27 8.54 6.42 4.55
C LEU A 27 9.82 7.22 4.85
N GLN A 28 9.69 8.49 5.22
CA GLN A 28 10.82 9.34 5.61
C GLN A 28 11.52 8.82 6.87
N GLN A 29 10.75 8.40 7.88
CA GLN A 29 11.30 7.79 9.09
C GLN A 29 12.04 6.48 8.79
N ASP A 30 11.45 5.63 7.96
CA ASP A 30 12.05 4.35 7.58
C ASP A 30 13.30 4.54 6.70
N GLU A 31 13.33 5.53 5.80
CA GLU A 31 14.54 5.82 4.99
C GLU A 31 15.67 6.31 5.88
N ALA A 32 15.40 7.21 6.83
CA ALA A 32 16.41 7.68 7.77
C ALA A 32 17.05 6.52 8.56
N ALA A 33 16.23 5.57 9.02
CA ALA A 33 16.70 4.37 9.70
C ALA A 33 17.47 3.42 8.76
N SER A 34 16.96 3.21 7.55
CA SER A 34 17.55 2.29 6.56
C SER A 34 18.86 2.82 6.00
N SER A 35 18.93 4.11 5.67
CA SER A 35 20.12 4.77 5.15
C SER A 35 21.29 4.65 6.13
N ALA A 36 21.04 4.79 7.43
CA ALA A 36 22.07 4.58 8.46
C ALA A 36 22.61 3.13 8.47
N LEU A 37 21.75 2.14 8.21
CA LEU A 37 22.13 0.72 8.17
C LEU A 37 22.87 0.34 6.89
N PHE A 38 22.46 0.90 5.75
CA PHE A 38 22.98 0.51 4.43
C PHE A 38 24.09 1.43 3.90
N ALA A 39 24.31 2.61 4.49
CA ALA A 39 25.40 3.52 4.12
C ALA A 39 26.79 2.87 4.00
N PRO A 40 27.20 1.93 4.91
CA PRO A 40 28.48 1.26 4.80
C PRO A 40 28.62 0.36 3.56
N LEU A 41 27.51 -0.08 2.97
CA LEU A 41 27.48 -0.95 1.79
C LEU A 41 27.51 -0.17 0.48
N GLY A 42 27.52 1.17 0.56
CA GLY A 42 27.62 2.07 -0.59
C GLY A 42 26.26 2.49 -1.19
N PRO A 43 26.29 3.42 -2.16
CA PRO A 43 25.09 4.10 -2.66
C PRO A 43 24.13 3.17 -3.41
N ALA A 44 24.63 2.11 -4.06
CA ALA A 44 23.80 1.13 -4.74
C ALA A 44 22.90 0.36 -3.75
N ALA A 45 23.45 -0.03 -2.59
CA ALA A 45 22.69 -0.72 -1.55
C ALA A 45 21.60 0.18 -0.95
N VAL A 46 21.93 1.45 -0.69
CA VAL A 46 20.98 2.46 -0.19
C VAL A 46 19.85 2.70 -1.19
N PHE A 47 20.16 2.77 -2.50
CA PHE A 47 19.15 2.94 -3.54
C PHE A 47 18.23 1.73 -3.64
N THR A 48 18.79 0.52 -3.61
CA THR A 48 17.98 -0.70 -3.64
C THR A 48 17.09 -0.77 -2.42
N ALA A 49 17.57 -0.45 -1.22
CA ALA A 49 16.80 -0.56 0.02
C ALA A 49 15.80 0.59 0.27
N ARG A 50 15.43 1.36 -0.77
CA ARG A 50 14.52 2.49 -0.60
C ARG A 50 13.13 2.01 -0.16
N PRO A 51 12.59 2.56 0.94
CA PRO A 51 11.28 2.20 1.43
C PRO A 51 10.20 2.62 0.44
N TRP A 52 9.14 1.83 0.35
CA TRP A 52 7.98 2.12 -0.48
C TRP A 52 6.70 1.62 0.18
N ALA A 53 5.59 2.27 -0.12
CA ALA A 53 4.29 1.99 0.50
C ALA A 53 3.29 1.42 -0.50
N MET A 54 2.47 0.49 -0.04
CA MET A 54 1.32 -0.02 -0.77
C MET A 54 0.04 0.54 -0.15
N LEU A 55 -0.77 1.24 -0.95
CA LEU A 55 -2.04 1.83 -0.54
C LEU A 55 -3.18 0.98 -1.11
N LEU A 56 -3.85 0.22 -0.26
CA LEU A 56 -4.99 -0.62 -0.59
C LEU A 56 -6.27 0.17 -0.32
N VAL A 57 -6.94 0.57 -1.39
CA VAL A 57 -8.06 1.53 -1.34
C VAL A 57 -9.29 0.99 -2.02
N HIS A 58 -10.48 1.39 -1.55
CA HIS A 58 -11.73 1.07 -2.22
C HIS A 58 -11.96 1.99 -3.43
N ASP A 59 -11.84 3.31 -3.22
CA ASP A 59 -11.91 4.30 -4.29
C ASP A 59 -10.49 4.71 -4.74
N ARG A 60 -10.07 4.13 -5.87
CA ARG A 60 -8.79 4.46 -6.49
C ARG A 60 -8.73 5.89 -7.02
N THR A 61 -9.84 6.39 -7.57
CA THR A 61 -9.89 7.67 -8.28
C THR A 61 -9.63 8.82 -7.33
N LEU A 62 -10.27 8.80 -6.16
CA LEU A 62 -10.08 9.84 -5.14
C LEU A 62 -8.63 9.90 -4.64
N MET A 63 -8.01 8.73 -4.42
CA MET A 63 -6.62 8.66 -3.97
C MET A 63 -5.64 9.15 -5.05
N GLU A 64 -5.87 8.78 -6.31
CA GLU A 64 -5.04 9.24 -7.44
C GLU A 64 -5.17 10.75 -7.66
N GLN A 65 -6.37 11.32 -7.52
CA GLN A 65 -6.60 12.76 -7.58
C GLN A 65 -5.85 13.49 -6.46
N ALA A 66 -6.00 13.05 -5.20
CA ALA A 66 -5.29 13.63 -4.06
C ALA A 66 -3.77 13.57 -4.25
N LEU A 67 -3.26 12.46 -4.80
CA LEU A 67 -1.84 12.27 -5.07
C LEU A 67 -1.34 13.15 -6.23
N ALA A 68 -2.15 13.34 -7.27
CA ALA A 68 -1.84 14.26 -8.37
C ALA A 68 -1.81 15.73 -7.91
N GLU A 69 -2.78 16.16 -7.11
CA GLU A 69 -2.79 17.50 -6.50
C GLU A 69 -1.53 17.73 -5.65
N ARG A 70 -1.18 16.76 -4.80
CA ARG A 70 0.00 16.85 -3.92
C ARG A 70 1.30 16.97 -4.71
N ARG A 71 1.44 16.19 -5.79
CA ARG A 71 2.60 16.24 -6.69
C ARG A 71 2.77 17.61 -7.36
N GLN A 72 1.66 18.30 -7.63
CA GLN A 72 1.69 19.64 -8.22
C GLN A 72 2.02 20.71 -7.18
N SER A 73 1.56 20.56 -5.94
CA SER A 73 1.75 21.56 -4.89
C SER A 73 3.12 21.49 -4.18
N ALA A 74 3.75 20.31 -4.10
CA ALA A 74 4.95 20.10 -3.29
C ALA A 74 6.02 19.27 -4.02
N SER A 75 6.96 19.96 -4.68
CA SER A 75 8.04 19.32 -5.45
C SER A 75 9.01 18.52 -4.58
N ALA A 76 9.25 18.95 -3.34
CA ALA A 76 10.12 18.27 -2.38
C ALA A 76 9.57 16.90 -1.94
N ASP A 77 8.25 16.74 -1.95
CA ASP A 77 7.57 15.51 -1.51
C ASP A 77 7.50 14.45 -2.62
N ARG A 78 7.77 14.84 -3.86
CA ARG A 78 7.60 14.02 -5.06
C ARG A 78 8.28 12.64 -4.99
N PRO A 79 9.54 12.49 -4.51
CA PRO A 79 10.17 11.18 -4.39
C PRO A 79 9.38 10.20 -3.51
N TRP A 80 8.74 10.71 -2.46
CA TRP A 80 7.94 9.92 -1.51
C TRP A 80 6.59 9.54 -2.09
N LEU A 81 5.95 10.48 -2.79
CA LEU A 81 4.68 10.23 -3.49
C LEU A 81 4.88 9.20 -4.61
N ASP A 82 6.02 9.21 -5.29
CA ASP A 82 6.37 8.23 -6.33
C ASP A 82 6.78 6.86 -5.75
N ALA A 83 7.11 6.81 -4.45
CA ALA A 83 7.32 5.57 -3.72
C ALA A 83 6.01 4.91 -3.22
N MET A 84 4.84 5.47 -3.53
CA MET A 84 3.54 4.90 -3.17
C MET A 84 2.90 4.19 -4.35
N GLN A 85 2.41 2.97 -4.13
CA GLN A 85 1.66 2.21 -5.12
C GLN A 85 0.20 2.04 -4.67
N ILE A 86 -0.72 2.65 -5.40
CA ILE A 86 -2.15 2.52 -5.16
C ILE A 86 -2.66 1.23 -5.79
N CYS A 87 -3.43 0.47 -5.03
CA CYS A 87 -4.06 -0.78 -5.43
C CYS A 87 -5.52 -0.75 -5.01
N GLN A 88 -6.43 -0.95 -5.97
CA GLN A 88 -7.85 -1.02 -5.68
C GLN A 88 -8.21 -2.38 -5.07
N ILE A 89 -9.05 -2.37 -4.04
CA ILE A 89 -9.66 -3.56 -3.45
C ILE A 89 -11.16 -3.32 -3.23
N ASP A 90 -11.96 -4.29 -3.64
CA ASP A 90 -13.42 -4.23 -3.53
C ASP A 90 -13.94 -5.15 -2.41
N THR A 91 -13.17 -6.15 -1.99
CA THR A 91 -13.60 -7.14 -0.99
C THR A 91 -12.50 -7.49 0.01
N ILE A 92 -12.91 -7.97 1.18
CA ILE A 92 -11.99 -8.50 2.20
C ILE A 92 -11.21 -9.72 1.68
N HIS A 93 -11.80 -10.52 0.78
CA HIS A 93 -11.14 -11.68 0.19
C HIS A 93 -9.96 -11.29 -0.70
N GLN A 94 -10.11 -10.22 -1.48
CA GLN A 94 -9.00 -9.65 -2.24
C GLN A 94 -7.89 -9.13 -1.32
N LEU A 95 -8.24 -8.41 -0.25
CA LEU A 95 -7.27 -7.95 0.75
C LEU A 95 -6.49 -9.13 1.34
N ARG A 96 -7.18 -10.18 1.80
CA ARG A 96 -6.57 -11.40 2.34
C ARG A 96 -5.65 -12.06 1.31
N GLY A 97 -6.10 -12.19 0.06
CA GLY A 97 -5.30 -12.73 -1.03
C GLY A 97 -3.99 -11.97 -1.23
N ILE A 98 -4.07 -10.64 -1.34
CA ILE A 98 -2.89 -9.77 -1.51
C ILE A 98 -1.93 -9.94 -0.33
N LEU A 99 -2.42 -9.82 0.91
CA LEU A 99 -1.59 -9.94 2.10
C LEU A 99 -0.92 -11.32 2.21
N CYS A 100 -1.64 -12.40 1.91
CA CYS A 100 -1.06 -13.75 1.89
C CYS A 100 0.03 -13.86 0.82
N THR A 101 -0.20 -13.33 -0.39
CA THR A 101 0.78 -13.42 -1.48
C THR A 101 2.09 -12.68 -1.18
N LEU A 102 2.08 -11.63 -0.36
CA LEU A 102 3.31 -10.93 0.05
C LEU A 102 4.23 -11.79 0.92
N HIS A 103 3.70 -12.83 1.55
CA HIS A 103 4.45 -13.71 2.47
C HIS A 103 4.81 -15.06 1.86
N VAL A 104 4.30 -15.38 0.67
CA VAL A 104 4.52 -16.66 0.00
C VAL A 104 5.34 -16.42 -1.26
N SER A 105 6.53 -17.02 -1.37
CA SER A 105 7.25 -17.10 -2.64
C SER A 105 6.45 -17.99 -3.58
N ILE A 106 5.61 -17.38 -4.40
CA ILE A 106 4.89 -18.08 -5.45
C ILE A 106 5.81 -18.10 -6.68
N GLU A 107 6.17 -19.30 -7.15
CA GLU A 107 6.76 -19.49 -8.47
C GLU A 107 5.75 -19.04 -9.53
N THR A 108 5.84 -17.78 -9.96
CA THR A 108 4.83 -17.13 -10.81
C THR A 108 4.97 -17.59 -12.27
N LYS A 109 4.41 -18.75 -12.59
CA LYS A 109 3.97 -19.07 -13.97
C LYS A 109 2.65 -18.37 -14.34
N ALA A 110 2.03 -17.60 -13.42
CA ALA A 110 0.67 -17.10 -13.57
C ALA A 110 0.56 -15.56 -13.51
N LEU A 111 0.00 -15.03 -14.61
CA LEU A 111 -0.54 -13.70 -14.90
C LEU A 111 0.40 -12.47 -14.93
N PRO A 112 0.53 -11.80 -16.09
CA PRO A 112 1.35 -10.58 -16.28
C PRO A 112 0.77 -9.30 -15.62
N ARG A 113 -0.18 -9.42 -14.69
CA ARG A 113 -0.83 -8.29 -14.01
C ARG A 113 -1.01 -8.50 -12.50
N SER A 114 -0.35 -9.50 -11.90
CA SER A 114 -0.43 -9.69 -10.44
C SER A 114 0.44 -8.66 -9.70
N ILE A 115 0.01 -8.22 -8.51
CA ILE A 115 0.79 -7.30 -7.67
C ILE A 115 2.18 -7.87 -7.36
N ILE A 116 2.31 -9.19 -7.26
CA ILE A 116 3.57 -9.90 -7.08
C ILE A 116 4.49 -9.74 -8.29
N SER A 117 3.97 -9.91 -9.51
CA SER A 117 4.75 -9.66 -10.72
C SER A 117 5.20 -8.20 -10.79
N TRP A 118 4.36 -7.26 -10.36
CA TRP A 118 4.75 -5.85 -10.28
C TRP A 118 5.86 -5.62 -9.26
N ILE A 119 5.77 -6.20 -8.05
CA ILE A 119 6.82 -6.09 -7.03
C ILE A 119 8.14 -6.68 -7.54
N GLN A 120 8.09 -7.86 -8.14
CA GLN A 120 9.26 -8.52 -8.73
C GLN A 120 9.92 -7.67 -9.82
N HIS A 121 9.14 -7.05 -10.71
CA HIS A 121 9.67 -6.34 -11.87
C HIS A 121 9.94 -4.85 -11.65
N LYS A 122 9.24 -4.18 -10.73
CA LYS A 122 9.32 -2.73 -10.50
C LYS A 122 10.00 -2.34 -9.20
N LYS A 123 10.13 -3.28 -8.27
CA LYS A 123 10.74 -3.07 -6.96
C LYS A 123 11.84 -4.10 -6.65
N ASP A 124 12.36 -4.78 -7.67
CA ASP A 124 13.40 -5.81 -7.56
C ASP A 124 13.08 -6.88 -6.49
N GLY A 125 11.79 -7.22 -6.36
CA GLY A 125 11.33 -8.20 -5.39
C GLY A 125 11.23 -7.69 -3.94
N GLN A 126 11.49 -6.40 -3.69
CA GLN A 126 11.40 -5.85 -2.34
C GLN A 126 9.96 -5.68 -1.88
N PRO A 127 9.59 -6.24 -0.71
CA PRO A 127 8.26 -6.04 -0.16
C PRO A 127 8.05 -4.58 0.25
N PRO A 128 6.79 -4.10 0.30
CA PRO A 128 6.49 -2.79 0.85
C PRO A 128 6.87 -2.75 2.33
N CYS A 129 7.46 -1.64 2.79
CA CYS A 129 7.73 -1.45 4.22
C CYS A 129 6.49 -0.95 4.97
N LEU A 130 5.54 -0.36 4.23
CA LEU A 130 4.27 0.13 4.74
C LEU A 130 3.12 -0.38 3.87
N ILE A 131 2.12 -0.99 4.49
CA ILE A 131 0.85 -1.33 3.85
C ILE A 131 -0.23 -0.51 4.55
N VAL A 132 -0.94 0.31 3.78
CA VAL A 132 -2.06 1.11 4.26
C VAL A 132 -3.33 0.54 3.67
N VAL A 133 -4.33 0.28 4.51
CA VAL A 133 -5.66 -0.16 4.08
C VAL A 133 -6.67 0.92 4.46
N THR A 134 -7.38 1.48 3.50
CA THR A 134 -8.46 2.45 3.75
C THR A 134 -9.81 1.76 3.79
N ASP A 135 -10.75 2.30 4.58
CA ASP A 135 -12.11 1.78 4.70
C ASP A 135 -12.19 0.29 5.09
N LEU A 136 -11.27 -0.16 5.95
CA LEU A 136 -11.24 -1.54 6.43
C LEU A 136 -12.57 -1.94 7.10
N LEU A 137 -13.23 -1.02 7.79
CA LEU A 137 -14.51 -1.30 8.45
C LEU A 137 -15.62 -1.56 7.42
N GLY A 138 -15.70 -0.79 6.33
CA GLY A 138 -16.61 -1.04 5.23
C GLY A 138 -16.37 -2.40 4.57
N LEU A 139 -15.10 -2.77 4.36
CA LEU A 139 -14.71 -4.08 3.84
C LEU A 139 -15.10 -5.24 4.78
N LEU A 140 -15.03 -5.04 6.09
CA LEU A 140 -15.42 -6.06 7.08
C LEU A 140 -16.94 -6.21 7.17
N ILE A 141 -17.70 -5.12 7.10
CA ILE A 141 -19.17 -5.17 7.18
C ILE A 141 -19.77 -5.85 5.95
N THR A 142 -19.29 -5.53 4.76
CA THR A 142 -19.76 -6.14 3.50
C THR A 142 -19.51 -7.64 3.43
N SER A 143 -18.44 -8.13 4.08
CA SER A 143 -18.13 -9.57 4.14
C SER A 143 -19.08 -10.40 5.02
N GLY A 144 -19.89 -9.76 5.87
CA GLY A 144 -20.87 -10.43 6.72
C GLY A 144 -22.20 -10.78 6.03
N GLN A 145 -22.42 -10.34 4.79
CA GLN A 145 -23.68 -10.57 4.07
C GLN A 145 -23.67 -11.80 3.13
N ASP A 146 -22.50 -12.43 2.89
CA ASP A 146 -22.37 -13.58 1.99
C ASP A 146 -22.72 -14.95 2.64
N THR A 147 -23.18 -14.97 3.89
CA THR A 147 -23.69 -16.20 4.54
C THR A 147 -25.21 -16.30 4.44
N SER A 148 -25.76 -16.41 3.24
CA SER A 148 -27.08 -17.01 3.05
C SER A 148 -26.89 -18.52 2.87
N ILE A 149 -27.18 -19.27 3.93
CA ILE A 149 -27.25 -20.74 3.91
C ILE A 149 -28.40 -21.10 2.96
N PRO A 150 -28.20 -21.90 1.90
CA PRO A 150 -29.32 -22.41 1.13
C PRO A 150 -30.06 -23.44 1.99
N GLU A 151 -31.33 -23.17 2.29
CA GLU A 151 -32.22 -24.16 2.89
C GLU A 151 -32.32 -25.37 1.94
N PRO A 152 -32.08 -26.60 2.42
CA PRO A 152 -32.38 -27.79 1.64
C PRO A 152 -33.90 -27.97 1.59
N ASN A 153 -34.45 -27.97 0.37
CA ASN A 153 -35.78 -28.48 0.08
C ASN A 153 -35.86 -29.99 0.34
#